data_AF-W3VIL0-F1
#
_entry.id   AF-W3VIL0-F1
#
_cell.length_a   1.000
_cell.length_b   1.000
_cell.length_c   1.000
_cell.angle_alpha   90.00
_cell.angle_beta   90.00
_cell.angle_gamma   90.00
#
_symmetry.space_group_name_H-M   'P 1'
#
loop_
_entity.id
_entity.type
_entity.pdbx_description
1 polymer ?
#
loop_
_entity_poly.entity_id
_entity_poly.type
_entity_poly.pdbx_seq_one_letter_code
_entity_poly.pdbx_strand_id
1 'polypeptide(L)'
;MNDLSRVFVFKILATVVFWCFPLILLPPVALETLGFPKQESYIFVRLLGWAYLSLCVGYYHGLPASLDNRRSIGPIHVGIVSNGGASALLLWYGFHDAWSSWGAFARLVMWSSAAVTALITVGLYIHGVQGKLPKAE
;
A
#
# COMPACT_ATOMS: atom_id res chain seq x y z
N MET A 1 17.50 -12.72 2.25
CA MET A 1 16.31 -11.99 2.74
C MET A 1 15.31 -12.98 3.29
N ASN A 2 14.84 -12.79 4.53
CA ASN A 2 13.73 -13.57 5.05
C ASN A 2 12.39 -13.04 4.52
N ASP A 3 11.31 -13.75 4.84
CA ASP A 3 9.98 -13.45 4.30
C ASP A 3 9.46 -12.08 4.75
N LEU A 4 9.75 -11.65 5.98
CA LEU A 4 9.37 -10.32 6.45
C LEU A 4 10.08 -9.21 5.64
N SER A 5 11.37 -9.37 5.35
CA SER A 5 12.10 -8.44 4.47
C SER A 5 11.49 -8.39 3.06
N ARG A 6 11.09 -9.54 2.51
CA ARG A 6 10.42 -9.60 1.20
C ARG A 6 9.09 -8.85 1.22
N VAL A 7 8.30 -9.02 2.29
CA VAL A 7 7.03 -8.29 2.47
C VAL A 7 7.26 -6.77 2.53
N PHE A 8 8.26 -6.30 3.28
CA PHE A 8 8.58 -4.86 3.33
C PHE A 8 9.04 -4.31 1.98
N VAL A 9 9.97 -4.99 1.30
CA VAL A 9 10.45 -4.55 -0.01
C VAL A 9 9.31 -4.52 -1.02
N PHE A 10 8.50 -5.58 -1.09
CA PHE A 10 7.35 -5.63 -1.98
C PHE A 10 6.35 -4.49 -1.68
N LYS A 11 6.01 -4.27 -0.41
CA LYS A 11 5.12 -3.19 0.02
C LYS A 11 5.64 -1.82 -0.43
N ILE A 12 6.91 -1.54 -0.18
CA ILE A 12 7.53 -0.25 -0.55
C ILE A 12 7.49 -0.08 -2.07
N LEU A 13 7.99 -1.04 -2.83
CA LEU A 13 8.08 -0.93 -4.29
C LEU A 13 6.70 -0.80 -4.94
N ALA A 14 5.75 -1.66 -4.56
CA ALA A 14 4.39 -1.61 -5.11
C ALA A 14 3.69 -0.29 -4.77
N THR A 15 3.83 0.19 -3.52
CA THR A 15 3.19 1.46 -3.11
C THR A 15 3.84 2.65 -3.79
N VAL A 16 5.17 2.66 -3.97
CA VAL A 16 5.86 3.75 -4.67
C VAL A 16 5.45 3.80 -6.14
N VAL A 17 5.48 2.67 -6.84
CA VAL A 17 5.23 2.62 -8.29
C VAL A 17 3.76 2.88 -8.64
N PHE A 18 2.82 2.26 -7.92
CA PHE A 18 1.40 2.32 -8.28
C PHE A 18 0.62 3.44 -7.58
N TRP A 19 1.15 3.99 -6.49
CA TRP A 19 0.44 5.00 -5.71
C TRP A 19 1.25 6.28 -5.50
N CYS A 20 2.46 6.23 -4.93
CA CYS A 20 3.20 7.47 -4.63
C CYS A 20 3.56 8.23 -5.92
N PHE A 21 4.20 7.56 -6.87
CA PHE A 21 4.65 8.19 -8.12
C PHE A 21 3.46 8.74 -8.94
N PRO A 22 2.39 7.97 -9.22
CA PRO A 22 1.25 8.47 -9.97
C PRO A 22 0.54 9.64 -9.27
N LEU A 23 0.28 9.49 -7.97
CA LEU A 23 -0.48 10.49 -7.23
C LEU A 23 0.31 11.77 -6.98
N ILE A 24 1.65 11.73 -6.88
CA ILE A 24 2.46 12.94 -6.69
C ILE A 24 2.78 13.61 -8.03
N LEU A 25 3.23 12.84 -9.04
CA LEU A 25 3.93 13.39 -10.20
C LEU A 25 3.13 13.36 -11.49
N LEU A 26 2.22 12.40 -11.72
CA LEU A 26 1.51 12.34 -13.00
C LEU A 26 0.52 13.50 -13.13
N PRO A 27 0.50 14.23 -14.26
CA PRO A 27 -0.43 15.33 -14.46
C PRO A 27 -1.89 14.81 -14.48
N PRO A 28 -2.88 15.65 -14.13
CA PRO A 28 -4.31 15.27 -14.11
C PRO A 28 -4.77 14.50 -15.36
N VAL A 29 -4.40 15.00 -16.55
CA VAL A 29 -4.74 14.38 -17.83
C VAL A 29 -4.23 12.93 -17.96
N ALA A 30 -3.07 12.61 -17.38
CA ALA A 30 -2.54 11.25 -17.40
C ALA A 30 -3.35 10.34 -16.48
N LEU A 31 -3.74 10.81 -15.29
CA LEU A 31 -4.61 10.06 -14.37
C LEU A 31 -5.99 9.80 -14.99
N GLU A 32 -6.57 10.83 -15.64
CA GLU A 32 -7.86 10.72 -16.35
C GLU A 32 -7.77 9.72 -17.52
N THR A 33 -6.67 9.75 -18.28
CA THR A 33 -6.43 8.80 -19.39
C THR A 33 -6.29 7.36 -18.90
N LEU A 34 -5.73 7.16 -17.70
CA LEU A 34 -5.68 5.87 -17.03
C LEU A 34 -7.04 5.41 -16.49
N GLY A 35 -8.08 6.24 -16.61
CA GLY A 35 -9.46 5.92 -16.28
C GLY A 35 -9.88 6.32 -14.87
N PHE A 36 -9.05 7.08 -14.14
CA PHE A 36 -9.44 7.65 -12.86
C PHE A 36 -10.42 8.82 -13.06
N PRO A 37 -11.35 9.05 -12.12
CA PRO A 37 -12.31 10.14 -12.24
C PRO A 37 -11.62 11.50 -12.18
N LYS A 38 -12.08 12.42 -13.03
CA LYS A 38 -11.67 13.82 -12.99
C LYS A 38 -12.00 14.44 -11.63
N GLN A 39 -11.07 15.22 -11.09
CA GLN A 39 -11.26 15.97 -9.85
C GLN A 39 -11.36 17.46 -10.15
N GLU A 40 -12.14 18.20 -9.36
CA GLU A 40 -12.15 19.67 -9.42
C GLU A 40 -10.79 20.25 -9.00
N SER A 41 -10.14 19.63 -8.02
CA SER A 41 -8.78 19.95 -7.58
C SER A 41 -8.00 18.70 -7.24
N TYR A 42 -6.74 18.65 -7.67
CA TYR A 42 -5.84 17.52 -7.44
C TYR A 42 -5.01 17.64 -6.16
N ILE A 43 -5.19 18.69 -5.35
CA ILE A 43 -4.40 18.88 -4.13
C ILE A 43 -4.53 17.70 -3.16
N PHE A 44 -5.75 17.19 -2.95
CA PHE A 44 -5.98 16.00 -2.11
C PHE A 44 -5.31 14.76 -2.67
N VAL A 45 -5.32 14.59 -4.00
CA VAL A 45 -4.61 13.50 -4.69
C VAL A 45 -3.10 13.58 -4.42
N ARG A 46 -2.52 14.79 -4.49
CA ARG A 46 -1.08 15.00 -4.21
C ARG A 46 -0.73 14.73 -2.76
N LEU A 47 -1.52 15.25 -1.83
CA LEU A 47 -1.32 15.03 -0.39
C LEU A 47 -1.46 13.56 -0.03
N LEU A 48 -2.40 12.84 -0.67
CA LEU A 48 -2.55 11.40 -0.50
C LEU A 48 -1.30 10.63 -0.96
N GLY A 49 -0.71 11.02 -2.08
CA GLY A 49 0.56 10.46 -2.55
C GLY A 49 1.70 10.65 -1.53
N TRP A 50 1.81 11.84 -0.92
CA TRP A 50 2.79 12.10 0.14
C TRP A 50 2.51 11.33 1.44
N ALA A 51 1.24 11.17 1.80
CA ALA A 51 0.86 10.33 2.94
C ALA A 51 1.26 8.86 2.69
N TYR A 52 1.10 8.34 1.48
CA TYR A 52 1.56 6.98 1.16
C TYR A 52 3.09 6.87 1.13
N LEU A 53 3.79 7.91 0.66
CA LEU A 53 5.25 7.92 0.68
C LEU A 53 5.80 7.93 2.11
N SER A 54 5.15 8.65 3.05
CA SER A 54 5.57 8.63 4.46
C SER A 54 5.37 7.24 5.09
N LEU A 55 4.34 6.50 4.70
CA LEU A 55 4.20 5.09 5.09
C LEU A 55 5.38 4.26 4.58
N CYS A 56 5.82 4.43 3.32
CA CYS A 56 7.00 3.77 2.76
C CYS A 56 8.27 4.04 3.58
N VAL A 57 8.45 5.26 4.08
CA VAL A 57 9.55 5.59 5.01
C VAL A 57 9.43 4.80 6.32
N GLY A 58 8.22 4.65 6.86
CA GLY A 58 7.96 3.81 8.03
C GLY A 58 8.36 2.35 7.82
N TYR A 59 8.01 1.76 6.67
CA TYR A 59 8.45 0.40 6.31
C TYR A 59 9.96 0.30 6.10
N TYR A 60 10.58 1.31 5.50
CA TYR A 60 12.02 1.36 5.30
C TYR A 60 12.77 1.25 6.63
N HIS A 61 12.30 1.89 7.70
CA HIS A 61 12.89 1.74 9.03
C HIS A 61 12.70 0.34 9.64
N GLY A 62 11.70 -0.43 9.21
CA GLY A 62 11.54 -1.84 9.62
C GLY A 62 12.46 -2.80 8.87
N LEU A 63 12.95 -2.42 7.70
CA LEU A 63 13.71 -3.29 6.81
C LEU A 63 15.06 -3.73 7.39
N PRO A 64 15.93 -2.85 7.94
CA PRO A 64 17.21 -3.28 8.55
C PRO A 64 17.03 -4.35 9.62
N ALA A 65 16.10 -4.15 10.55
CA ALA A 65 15.80 -5.13 11.59
C ALA A 65 15.39 -6.48 10.99
N SER A 66 14.57 -6.48 9.93
CA SER A 66 14.19 -7.71 9.25
C SER A 66 15.39 -8.39 8.57
N LEU A 67 16.32 -7.65 7.97
CA LEU A 67 17.51 -8.21 7.33
C LEU A 67 18.44 -8.87 8.36
N ASP A 68 18.47 -8.36 9.59
CA ASP A 68 19.19 -8.92 10.74
C ASP A 68 18.45 -10.08 11.43
N ASN A 69 17.41 -10.65 10.79
CA ASN A 69 16.56 -11.69 11.39
C ASN A 69 15.89 -11.25 12.71
N ARG A 70 15.55 -9.97 12.83
CA ARG A 70 14.71 -9.42 13.90
C ARG A 70 13.41 -8.85 13.35
N ARG A 71 12.50 -8.42 14.23
CA ARG A 71 11.21 -7.85 13.84
C ARG A 71 10.99 -6.54 14.58
N SER A 72 10.91 -5.44 13.83
CA SER A 72 10.45 -4.17 14.38
C SER A 72 8.92 -4.11 14.35
N ILE A 73 8.30 -4.11 15.52
CA ILE A 73 6.83 -4.25 15.66
C ILE A 73 6.09 -3.00 15.16
N GLY A 74 6.64 -1.81 15.35
CA GLY A 74 6.03 -0.55 14.89
C GLY A 74 5.67 -0.55 13.39
N PRO A 75 6.66 -0.76 12.49
CA PRO A 75 6.42 -0.88 11.05
C PRO A 75 5.45 -2.01 10.67
N ILE A 76 5.43 -3.12 11.42
CA ILE A 76 4.47 -4.22 11.19
C ILE A 76 3.04 -3.77 11.50
N HIS A 77 2.80 -3.08 12.61
CA HIS A 77 1.48 -2.58 12.97
C HIS A 77 0.99 -1.48 12.02
N VAL A 78 1.85 -0.52 11.67
CA VAL A 78 1.54 0.49 10.63
C VAL A 78 1.16 -0.22 9.33
N GLY A 79 1.92 -1.25 8.99
CA GLY A 79 1.62 -2.33 8.06
C GLY A 79 0.18 -2.78 8.00
N ILE A 80 -0.24 -3.44 9.07
CA ILE A 80 -1.53 -4.08 9.19
C ILE A 80 -2.66 -3.05 9.16
N VAL A 81 -2.52 -1.94 9.87
CA VAL A 81 -3.57 -0.90 9.92
C VAL A 81 -3.77 -0.27 8.54
N SER A 82 -2.68 0.14 7.88
CA SER A 82 -2.78 0.81 6.58
C SER A 82 -3.27 -0.11 5.46
N ASN A 83 -2.66 -1.30 5.30
CA ASN A 83 -3.05 -2.22 4.23
C ASN A 83 -4.36 -2.94 4.55
N GLY A 84 -4.60 -3.33 5.80
CA GLY A 84 -5.83 -4.02 6.20
C GLY A 84 -7.03 -3.09 6.10
N GLY A 85 -6.90 -1.85 6.58
CA GLY A 85 -7.93 -0.82 6.42
C GLY A 85 -8.20 -0.49 4.95
N ALA A 86 -7.14 -0.31 4.14
CA ALA A 86 -7.30 -0.10 2.70
C ALA A 86 -7.99 -1.27 2.02
N SER A 87 -7.58 -2.51 2.30
CA SER A 87 -8.18 -3.72 1.74
C SER A 87 -9.67 -3.81 2.10
N ALA A 88 -10.03 -3.58 3.36
CA ALA A 88 -11.41 -3.65 3.81
C ALA A 88 -12.28 -2.61 3.10
N LEU A 89 -11.81 -1.35 3.03
CA LEU A 89 -12.53 -0.28 2.33
C LEU A 89 -12.64 -0.53 0.82
N LEU A 90 -11.56 -0.97 0.19
CA LEU A 90 -11.57 -1.29 -1.24
C LEU A 90 -12.56 -2.41 -1.53
N LEU A 91 -12.53 -3.51 -0.77
CA LEU A 91 -13.51 -4.58 -0.96
C LEU A 91 -14.94 -4.08 -0.75
N TRP A 92 -15.17 -3.33 0.33
CA TRP A 92 -16.50 -2.77 0.62
C TRP A 92 -17.02 -1.92 -0.53
N TYR A 93 -16.27 -0.90 -0.97
CA TYR A 93 -16.69 -0.02 -2.05
C TYR A 93 -16.72 -0.71 -3.41
N GLY A 94 -15.81 -1.66 -3.66
CA GLY A 94 -15.77 -2.45 -4.88
C GLY A 94 -17.01 -3.32 -5.06
N PHE A 95 -17.48 -3.98 -3.98
CA PHE A 95 -18.72 -4.75 -3.99
C PHE A 95 -19.99 -3.89 -4.02
N HIS A 96 -19.88 -2.58 -3.76
CA HIS A 96 -20.97 -1.60 -3.90
C HIS A 96 -20.83 -0.76 -5.18
N ASP A 97 -20.14 -1.28 -6.19
CA ASP A 97 -20.02 -0.68 -7.53
C ASP A 97 -19.44 0.75 -7.57
N ALA A 98 -18.68 1.16 -6.55
CA ALA A 98 -18.20 2.54 -6.39
C ALA A 98 -17.31 3.04 -7.54
N TRP A 99 -16.66 2.13 -8.26
CA TRP A 99 -15.84 2.41 -9.43
C TRP A 99 -16.32 1.69 -10.69
N SER A 100 -17.59 1.27 -10.74
CA SER A 100 -18.16 0.61 -11.92
C SER A 100 -18.08 1.47 -13.19
N SER A 101 -18.21 2.78 -13.05
CA SER A 101 -18.12 3.79 -14.11
C SER A 101 -16.69 4.21 -14.48
N TRP A 102 -15.68 3.76 -13.73
CA TRP A 102 -14.29 4.13 -14.01
C TRP A 102 -13.73 3.37 -15.22
N GLY A 103 -12.64 3.88 -15.80
CA GLY A 103 -11.97 3.20 -16.90
C GLY A 103 -11.45 1.82 -16.51
N ALA A 104 -11.37 0.90 -17.48
CA ALA A 104 -11.00 -0.50 -17.22
C ALA A 104 -9.67 -0.66 -16.48
N PHE A 105 -8.66 0.15 -16.83
CA PHE A 105 -7.36 0.13 -16.17
C PHE A 105 -7.46 0.58 -14.70
N ALA A 106 -8.13 1.70 -14.40
CA ALA A 106 -8.35 2.14 -13.03
C ALA A 106 -9.11 1.08 -12.20
N ARG A 107 -10.13 0.44 -12.76
CA ARG A 107 -10.84 -0.68 -12.10
C ARG A 107 -9.91 -1.85 -11.79
N LEU A 108 -9.04 -2.23 -12.73
CA LEU A 108 -8.02 -3.25 -12.51
C LEU A 108 -7.07 -2.85 -11.37
N VAL A 109 -6.63 -1.59 -11.32
CA VAL A 109 -5.78 -1.07 -10.24
C VAL A 109 -6.49 -1.14 -8.89
N MET A 110 -7.77 -0.78 -8.81
CA MET A 110 -8.54 -0.83 -7.56
C MET A 110 -8.68 -2.26 -7.02
N TRP A 111 -9.09 -3.22 -7.88
CA TRP A 111 -9.21 -4.62 -7.50
C TRP A 111 -7.86 -5.26 -7.17
N SER A 112 -6.82 -4.96 -7.95
CA SER A 112 -5.46 -5.42 -7.67
C SER A 112 -4.96 -4.86 -6.35
N SER A 113 -5.28 -3.60 -6.03
CA SER A 113 -4.92 -2.99 -4.76
C SER A 113 -5.63 -3.63 -3.59
N ALA A 114 -6.91 -4.02 -3.73
CA ALA A 114 -7.63 -4.76 -2.71
C ALA A 114 -6.92 -6.10 -2.40
N ALA A 115 -6.58 -6.87 -3.43
CA ALA A 115 -5.89 -8.15 -3.28
C ALA A 115 -4.47 -7.99 -2.71
N VAL A 116 -3.68 -7.06 -3.25
CA VAL A 116 -2.29 -6.82 -2.85
C VAL A 116 -2.20 -6.35 -1.40
N THR A 117 -3.08 -5.42 -0.99
CA THR A 117 -3.10 -4.93 0.40
C THR A 117 -3.57 -6.02 1.38
N ALA A 118 -4.51 -6.89 0.99
CA ALA A 118 -4.87 -8.07 1.78
C ALA A 118 -3.66 -9.02 1.96
N LEU A 119 -2.96 -9.35 0.86
CA LEU A 119 -1.79 -10.24 0.88
C LEU A 119 -0.65 -9.68 1.75
N ILE A 120 -0.39 -8.37 1.66
CA ILE A 120 0.62 -7.72 2.51
C ILE A 120 0.22 -7.79 3.98
N THR A 121 -1.06 -7.52 4.30
CA THR A 121 -1.58 -7.63 5.67
C THR A 121 -1.40 -9.03 6.23
N VAL A 122 -1.75 -10.06 5.45
CA VAL A 122 -1.56 -11.47 5.83
C VAL A 122 -0.08 -11.79 6.01
N GLY A 123 0.79 -11.37 5.09
CA GLY A 123 2.23 -11.57 5.18
C GLY A 123 2.84 -10.91 6.43
N LEU A 124 2.43 -9.69 6.75
CA LEU A 124 2.85 -9.00 7.97
C LEU A 124 2.32 -9.67 9.24
N TYR A 125 1.11 -10.21 9.21
CA TYR A 125 0.58 -10.95 10.35
C TYR A 125 1.35 -12.26 10.57
N ILE A 126 1.52 -13.08 9.52
CA ILE A 126 2.17 -14.39 9.61
C ILE A 126 3.67 -14.25 9.93
N HIS A 127 4.40 -13.45 9.15
CA HIS A 127 5.86 -13.34 9.29
C HIS A 127 6.28 -12.26 10.30
N GLY A 128 5.40 -11.30 10.58
CA GLY A 128 5.67 -10.16 11.45
C GLY A 128 5.06 -10.30 12.85
N VAL A 129 3.76 -10.57 13.02
CA VAL A 129 3.14 -10.70 14.36
C VAL A 129 3.38 -12.10 14.93
N GLN A 130 2.99 -13.14 14.17
CA GLN A 130 3.15 -14.56 14.53
C GLN A 130 4.55 -15.11 14.22
N GLY A 131 5.45 -14.26 13.69
CA GLY A 131 6.82 -14.65 13.35
C GLY A 131 7.61 -15.17 14.56
N LYS A 132 8.58 -16.05 14.32
CA LYS A 132 9.45 -16.63 15.37
C LYS A 132 10.72 -15.83 15.65
N LEU A 133 11.03 -14.85 14.80
CA LEU A 133 12.23 -14.03 14.92
C LEU A 133 12.19 -13.16 16.20
N PRO A 134 13.33 -12.85 16.84
CA PRO A 134 13.38 -11.92 17.97
C PRO A 134 12.81 -10.55 17.60
N LYS A 135 12.25 -9.84 18.59
CA LYS A 135 11.82 -8.45 18.40
C LYS A 135 13.05 -7.53 18.44
N ALA A 136 13.07 -6.52 17.58
CA ALA A 136 14.00 -5.40 17.74
C ALA A 136 13.41 -4.47 18.80
N GLU A 137 14.21 -4.17 19.84
CA GLU A 137 13.90 -3.16 20.85
C GLU A 137 13.92 -1.75 20.24
#